data_AF-A0A7D5MH06-F1
#
_entry.id   AF-A0A7D5MH06-F1
#
_cell.length_a   1.000
_cell.length_b   1.000
_cell.length_c   1.000
_cell.angle_alpha   90.00
_cell.angle_beta   90.00
_cell.angle_gamma   90.00
#
_symmetry.space_group_name_H-M   'P 1'
#
loop_
_entity.id
_entity.type
_entity.pdbx_description
1 polymer ?
#
loop_
_entity_poly.entity_id
_entity_poly.type
_entity_poly.pdbx_seq_one_letter_code
_entity_poly.pdbx_strand_id
1 'polypeptide(L)' 'MKKNYLFIGISVLIIAFSINNLTLDIDNRGHYIGNGILCGIGISIFVTQMLRLIRNK' A
#
# COMPACT_ATOMS: atom_id res chain seq x y z
N MET A 1 9.93 14.98 8.64
CA MET A 1 10.71 14.44 7.50
C MET A 1 11.04 12.96 7.67
N LYS A 2 11.89 12.53 8.63
CA LYS A 2 12.28 11.09 8.81
C LYS A 2 11.10 10.11 8.94
N LYS A 3 10.05 10.49 9.68
CA LYS A 3 8.84 9.67 9.85
C LYS A 3 8.07 9.46 8.54
N ASN A 4 8.04 10.44 7.63
CA ASN A 4 7.33 10.30 6.34
C ASN A 4 7.99 9.25 5.45
N TYR A 5 9.31 9.22 5.38
CA TYR A 5 10.05 8.19 4.63
C TYR A 5 9.83 6.78 5.19
N LEU A 6 9.70 6.65 6.51
CA LEU A 6 9.37 5.37 7.16
C LEU A 6 7.96 4.88 6.77
N PHE A 7 6.97 5.77 6.76
CA PHE A 7 5.62 5.43 6.30
C PHE A 7 5.55 5.11 4.79
N ILE A 8 6.39 5.75 3.97
CA ILE A 8 6.54 5.40 2.56
C ILE A 8 7.10 3.98 2.40
N GLY A 9 8.16 3.64 3.14
CA GLY A 9 8.72 2.28 3.11
C GLY A 9 7.71 1.20 3.52
N ILE A 10 6.94 1.45 4.59
CA ILE A 10 5.90 0.52 5.06
C ILE A 10 4.78 0.37 4.02
N SER A 11 4.33 1.46 3.41
CA SER A 11 3.27 1.40 2.39
C SER A 11 3.71 0.63 1.15
N VAL A 12 4.95 0.77 0.69
CA VAL A 12 5.50 -0.03 -0.41
C VAL A 12 5.53 -1.53 -0.08
N LEU A 13 5.94 -1.90 1.15
CA LEU A 13 5.92 -3.30 1.60
C LEU A 13 4.50 -3.89 1.62
N ILE A 14 3.52 -3.13 2.11
CA ILE A 14 2.12 -3.55 2.14
C ILE A 14 1.59 -3.78 0.72
N ILE A 15 1.90 -2.88 -0.21
CA ILE A 15 1.50 -3.02 -1.62
C ILE A 15 2.11 -4.28 -2.22
N ALA A 16 3.43 -4.49 -2.06
CA ALA A 16 4.13 -5.66 -2.60
C ALA A 16 3.57 -6.98 -2.04
N PHE A 17 3.33 -7.03 -0.72
CA PHE A 17 2.75 -8.22 -0.08
C PHE A 17 1.31 -8.47 -0.52
N SER A 18 0.52 -7.40 -0.70
CA SER A 18 -0.86 -7.51 -1.17
C SER A 18 -0.93 -7.99 -2.62
N ILE A 19 -0.04 -7.50 -3.50
CA ILE A 19 0.05 -7.96 -4.90
C ILE A 19 0.46 -9.44 -4.95
N ASN A 20 1.47 -9.84 -4.17
CA ASN A 20 1.92 -11.23 -4.12
C ASN A 20 0.82 -12.19 -3.65
N ASN A 21 0.06 -11.81 -2.60
CA ASN A 21 -1.08 -12.60 -2.16
C ASN A 21 -2.25 -12.54 -3.14
N LEU A 22 -2.50 -11.42 -3.81
CA LEU A 22 -3.55 -11.30 -4.82
C LEU A 22 -3.33 -12.29 -5.98
N THR A 23 -2.08 -12.50 -6.39
CA THR A 23 -1.73 -13.48 -7.43
C THR A 23 -1.96 -14.93 -6.97
N LEU A 24 -1.73 -15.22 -5.68
CA LEU A 24 -1.94 -16.55 -5.10
C LEU A 24 -3.43 -16.84 -4.83
N ASP A 25 -4.22 -15.81 -4.54
CA ASP A 25 -5.63 -15.93 -4.13
C ASP A 25 -6.64 -15.71 -5.27
N ILE A 26 -6.22 -15.75 -6.53
CA ILE A 26 -7.10 -15.51 -7.70
C ILE A 26 -8.32 -16.44 -7.75
N ASP A 27 -8.19 -17.67 -7.22
CA ASP A 27 -9.28 -18.64 -7.14
C ASP A 27 -10.19 -18.45 -5.90
N ASN A 28 -9.75 -17.70 -4.89
CA ASN A 28 -10.51 -17.46 -3.67
C ASN A 28 -11.07 -16.02 -3.65
N ARG A 29 -12.26 -15.83 -4.21
CA ARG A 29 -12.90 -14.50 -4.39
C ARG A 29 -12.91 -13.62 -3.14
N GLY A 30 -13.08 -14.19 -1.95
CA GLY A 30 -13.08 -13.43 -0.69
C GLY A 30 -11.71 -12.84 -0.37
N HIS A 31 -10.66 -13.65 -0.52
CA HIS A 31 -9.28 -13.21 -0.36
C HIS A 31 -8.84 -12.25 -1.47
N TYR A 32 -9.24 -12.49 -2.72
CA TYR A 32 -8.98 -11.59 -3.84
C TYR A 32 -9.49 -10.17 -3.56
N ILE A 33 -10.74 -10.03 -3.09
CA ILE A 33 -11.33 -8.73 -2.74
C ILE A 33 -10.60 -8.11 -1.54
N GLY A 34 -10.32 -8.91 -0.50
CA GLY A 34 -9.61 -8.45 0.71
C GLY A 34 -8.21 -7.91 0.40
N ASN A 35 -7.43 -8.64 -0.39
CA ASN A 35 -6.09 -8.23 -0.82
C ASN A 35 -6.13 -7.01 -1.75
N GLY A 36 -7.16 -6.90 -2.60
CA GLY A 36 -7.39 -5.70 -3.42
C GLY A 36 -7.64 -4.45 -2.58
N ILE A 37 -8.47 -4.56 -1.53
CA ILE A 37 -8.73 -3.46 -0.58
C ILE A 37 -7.45 -3.09 0.18
N LEU A 38 -6.71 -4.08 0.68
CA LEU A 38 -5.42 -3.88 1.36
C LEU A 38 -4.40 -3.16 0.47
N CYS A 39 -4.32 -3.55 -0.81
CA CYS A 39 -3.49 -2.89 -1.81
C CYS A 39 -3.90 -1.41 -2.00
N GLY A 40 -5.21 -1.14 -2.15
CA GLY A 40 -5.75 0.21 -2.28
C GLY A 40 -5.47 1.12 -1.06
N ILE A 41 -5.52 0.57 0.15
CA ILE A 41 -5.15 1.28 1.38
C ILE A 41 -3.65 1.61 1.36
N GLY A 42 -2.80 0.66 0.98
CA GLY A 42 -1.36 0.87 0.85
C GLY A 42 -1.02 2.02 -0.11
N ILE A 43 -1.67 2.05 -1.28
CA ILE A 43 -1.50 3.11 -2.29
C ILE A 43 -1.97 4.47 -1.73
N SER A 44 -3.12 4.51 -1.05
CA SER A 44 -3.67 5.75 -0.48
C SER A 44 -2.72 6.37 0.57
N ILE A 45 -2.13 5.54 1.42
CA ILE A 45 -1.12 5.97 2.40
C ILE A 45 0.13 6.48 1.68
N PHE A 46 0.62 5.76 0.67
CA PHE A 46 1.77 6.16 -0.12
C PHE A 46 1.58 7.55 -0.76
N VAL A 47 0.46 7.75 -1.46
CA VAL A 47 0.13 9.03 -2.12
C VAL A 47 -0.01 10.16 -1.11
N THR A 48 -0.69 9.91 0.02
CA THR A 48 -0.86 10.91 1.09
C THR A 48 0.50 11.35 1.68
N GLN A 49 1.41 10.40 1.88
CA GLN A 49 2.73 10.70 2.43
C GLN A 49 3.64 11.40 1.41
N MET A 50 3.49 11.08 0.11
CA MET A 50 4.12 11.82 -0.99
C MET A 50 3.62 13.26 -1.07
N LEU A 51 2.30 13.49 -1.04
CA LEU A 51 1.71 14.84 -1.04
C LEU A 51 2.19 15.67 0.16
N ARG A 52 2.28 15.06 1.35
CA ARG A 52 2.83 15.71 2.55
C ARG A 52 4.31 16.06 2.41
N LEU A 53 5.09 15.26 1.68
CA LEU A 53 6.50 15.54 1.39
C LEU A 53 6.66 16.70 0.40
N ILE A 54 5.80 16.78 -0.61
CA ILE A 54 5.77 17.89 -1.58
C ILE A 54 5.33 19.18 -0.90
N ARG A 55 4.29 19.13 -0.04
CA ARG A 55 3.74 20.32 0.64
C ARG A 55 4.64 20.88 1.75
N ASN A 56 5.45 20.04 2.38
CA ASN A 56 6.40 20.46 3.43
C ASN A 56 7.82 20.74 2.89
N LYS A 57 7.98 20.81 1.57
CA LYS A 57 9.18 21.33 0.90
C LYS A 57 9.03 22.84 0.71
#